data_AF-A0A964BUP9-F1
#
_entry.id   AF-A0A964BUP9-F1
#
_cell.length_a   1.000
_cell.length_b   1.000
_cell.length_c   1.000
_cell.angle_alpha   90.00
_cell.angle_beta   90.00
_cell.angle_gamma   90.00
#
_symmetry.space_group_name_H-M   'P 1'
#
loop_
_entity.id
_entity.type
_entity.pdbx_description
1 polymer ?
#
loop_
_entity_poly.entity_id
_entity_poly.type
_entity_poly.pdbx_seq_one_letter_code
_entity_poly.pdbx_strand_id
1 'polypeptide(L)' 'MSTQDRVEATAKNIEGKAQEAMGNVTGDKGDQAEGKAKQAEASAQHAVEDGKDAVKDAIN' A
#
# COMPACT_ATOMS: atom_id res chain seq x y z
N MET A 1 -24.11 22.42 11.00
CA MET A 1 -24.33 21.22 10.19
C MET A 1 -25.73 20.72 10.46
N SER A 2 -26.58 20.73 9.44
CA SER A 2 -27.98 20.32 9.47
C SER A 2 -28.10 18.79 9.53
N THR A 3 -29.27 18.27 9.90
CA THR A 3 -29.58 16.83 9.91
C THR A 3 -29.39 16.20 8.52
N GLN A 4 -29.63 16.98 7.47
CA GLN A 4 -29.45 16.58 6.08
C GLN A 4 -27.96 16.34 5.75
N ASP A 5 -27.05 17.16 6.28
CA ASP A 5 -25.60 16.97 6.14
C ASP A 5 -25.15 15.66 6.80
N ARG A 6 -25.77 15.28 7.94
CA ARG A 6 -25.44 14.03 8.63
C ARG A 6 -25.88 12.79 7.85
N VAL A 7 -27.04 12.86 7.19
CA VAL A 7 -27.56 11.76 6.37
C VAL A 7 -26.68 11.58 5.14
N GLU A 8 -26.29 12.67 4.48
CA GLU A 8 -25.40 12.61 3.31
C GLU A 8 -24.02 12.07 3.66
N ALA A 9 -23.46 12.50 4.81
CA ALA A 9 -22.20 11.97 5.31
C ALA A 9 -22.27 10.45 5.60
N THR A 10 -23.40 9.99 6.12
CA THR A 10 -23.61 8.56 6.42
C THR A 10 -23.75 7.73 5.15
N ALA A 11 -24.47 8.25 4.14
CA ALA A 11 -24.62 7.59 2.84
C ALA A 11 -23.26 7.43 2.13
N LYS A 12 -22.46 8.50 2.07
CA LYS A 12 -21.10 8.46 1.51
C LYS A 12 -20.20 7.45 2.23
N ASN A 13 -20.33 7.32 3.54
CA ASN A 13 -19.56 6.34 4.32
C ASN A 13 -19.93 4.88 3.99
N ILE A 14 -21.21 4.61 3.72
CA ILE A 14 -21.67 3.27 3.34
C ILE A 14 -21.21 2.92 1.92
N GLU A 15 -21.29 3.88 0.99
CA GLU A 15 -20.83 3.72 -0.39
C GLU A 15 -19.32 3.46 -0.45
N GLY A 16 -18.52 4.23 0.31
CA GLY A 16 -17.08 4.02 0.42
C GLY A 16 -16.73 2.64 0.97
N LYS A 17 -17.41 2.17 2.02
CA LYS A 17 -17.23 0.81 2.54
C LYS A 17 -17.61 -0.27 1.54
N ALA A 18 -18.65 -0.05 0.74
CA ALA A 18 -19.05 -0.97 -0.32
C ALA A 18 -17.99 -1.04 -1.44
N GLN A 19 -17.41 0.10 -1.85
CA GLN A 19 -16.31 0.14 -2.81
C GLN A 19 -15.04 -0.52 -2.26
N GLU A 20 -14.72 -0.31 -1.00
CA GLU A 20 -13.56 -0.90 -0.34
C GLU A 20 -13.71 -2.43 -0.22
N ALA A 21 -14.90 -2.89 0.15
CA ALA A 21 -15.24 -4.32 0.16
C ALA A 21 -15.20 -4.91 -1.26
N MET A 22 -15.74 -4.20 -2.25
CA MET A 22 -15.73 -4.65 -3.64
C MET A 22 -14.30 -4.64 -4.22
N GLY A 23 -13.42 -3.71 -3.83
CA GLY A 23 -12.00 -3.70 -4.22
C GLY A 23 -11.20 -4.82 -3.55
N ASN A 24 -11.45 -5.09 -2.27
CA ASN A 24 -10.85 -6.23 -1.56
C ASN A 24 -11.34 -7.58 -2.10
N VAL A 25 -12.61 -7.68 -2.50
CA VAL A 25 -13.23 -8.91 -3.08
C VAL A 25 -12.84 -9.11 -4.54
N THR A 26 -12.84 -8.04 -5.34
CA THR A 26 -12.35 -8.06 -6.73
C THR A 26 -10.87 -8.41 -6.77
N GLY A 27 -10.12 -8.05 -5.71
CA GLY A 27 -8.73 -8.41 -5.53
C GLY A 27 -7.96 -8.04 -6.79
N ASP A 28 -7.87 -6.73 -7.06
CA ASP A 28 -7.20 -6.21 -8.25
C ASP A 28 -5.81 -6.83 -8.32
N LYS A 29 -5.68 -7.86 -9.16
CA LYS A 29 -4.46 -8.67 -9.26
C LYS A 29 -3.29 -7.80 -9.69
N GLY A 30 -3.57 -6.66 -10.31
CA GLY A 30 -2.63 -5.57 -10.59
C GLY A 30 -1.98 -5.05 -9.31
N ASP A 31 -2.76 -4.64 -8.30
CA ASP A 31 -2.22 -4.04 -7.07
C ASP A 31 -1.46 -5.06 -6.21
N GLN A 32 -1.92 -6.31 -6.14
CA GLN A 32 -1.15 -7.37 -5.47
C GLN A 32 0.15 -7.71 -6.21
N ALA A 33 0.14 -7.73 -7.54
CA ALA A 33 1.35 -7.99 -8.33
C ALA A 33 2.33 -6.81 -8.23
N GLU A 34 1.83 -5.58 -8.28
CA GLU A 34 2.63 -4.37 -8.14
C GLU A 34 3.21 -4.25 -6.72
N GLY A 35 2.44 -4.58 -5.69
CA GLY A 35 2.91 -4.66 -4.31
C GLY A 35 4.01 -5.69 -4.11
N LYS A 36 3.87 -6.89 -4.69
CA LYS A 36 4.92 -7.92 -4.66
C LYS A 36 6.16 -7.52 -5.45
N ALA A 37 6.01 -6.86 -6.60
CA ALA A 37 7.12 -6.36 -7.39
C ALA A 37 7.91 -5.28 -6.63
N LYS A 38 7.21 -4.32 -6.00
CA LYS A 38 7.84 -3.29 -5.15
C LYS A 38 8.58 -3.89 -3.95
N GLN A 39 8.02 -4.91 -3.30
CA GLN A 39 8.71 -5.61 -2.20
C GLN A 39 9.99 -6.34 -2.67
N ALA A 40 9.96 -6.95 -3.86
CA ALA A 40 11.14 -7.59 -4.43
C ALA A 40 12.24 -6.57 -4.78
N GLU A 41 11.85 -5.43 -5.36
CA GLU A 41 12.78 -4.34 -5.67
C GLU A 41 13.41 -3.74 -4.40
N ALA A 42 12.61 -3.49 -3.36
CA ALA A 42 13.09 -2.98 -2.09
C ALA A 42 14.08 -3.95 -1.41
N SER A 43 13.80 -5.25 -1.47
CA SER A 43 14.70 -6.29 -0.92
C SER A 43 16.04 -6.33 -1.66
N ALA A 44 16.01 -6.16 -2.99
CA ALA A 44 17.23 -6.12 -3.80
C ALA A 44 18.08 -4.87 -3.51
N GLN A 45 17.45 -3.71 -3.33
CA GLN A 45 18.16 -2.48 -2.95
C GLN A 45 18.82 -2.61 -1.58
N HIS A 46 18.11 -3.13 -0.59
CA HIS A 46 18.65 -3.37 0.74
C HIS A 46 19.88 -4.29 0.71
N ALA A 47 19.83 -5.39 -0.04
CA ALA A 47 20.97 -6.30 -0.17
C ALA A 47 22.21 -5.62 -0.80
N VAL A 48 22.00 -4.70 -1.74
CA VAL A 48 23.08 -3.91 -2.35
C VAL A 48 23.65 -2.89 -1.36
N GLU A 49 22.81 -2.23 -0.58
CA GLU A 49 23.24 -1.29 0.47
C GLU A 49 24.01 -2.00 1.57
N ASP A 50 23.49 -3.11 2.10
CA ASP A 50 24.18 -3.93 3.11
C ASP A 50 25.56 -4.40 2.61
N GLY A 51 25.66 -4.79 1.34
CA GLY A 51 26.94 -5.15 0.72
C GLY A 51 27.91 -3.97 0.61
N LYS A 52 27.41 -2.77 0.31
CA LYS A 52 28.23 -1.55 0.26
C LYS A 52 28.73 -1.16 1.66
N ASP A 53 27.87 -1.21 2.67
CA ASP A 53 28.24 -0.90 4.05
C ASP A 53 29.29 -1.88 4.57
N ALA A 54 29.13 -3.18 4.32
CA ALA A 54 30.11 -4.20 4.71
C ALA A 54 31.50 -3.96 4.09
N VAL A 55 31.56 -3.56 2.82
CA VAL A 55 32.82 -3.21 2.14
C VAL A 55 33.42 -1.94 2.75
N LYS A 56 32.59 -0.95 3.09
CA LYS A 56 33.03 0.31 3.67
C LYS A 56 33.59 0.12 5.08
N ASP A 57 32.96 -0.74 5.90
CA ASP A 57 33.47 -1.14 7.21
C ASP A 57 34.79 -1.92 7.11
N ALA A 58 34.95 -2.78 6.09
CA ALA A 58 36.18 -3.55 5.91
C ALA A 58 37.40 -2.73 5.44
N ILE A 59 37.17 -1.54 4.87
CA ILE A 59 38.21 -0.64 4.37
C ILE A 59 38.60 0.43 5.40
N ASN A 60 37.75 0.68 6.42
CA ASN A 60 38.01 1.65 7.49
C ASN A 60 38.91 1.11 8.61
#